data_AF-A0A645ED12-F1
#
_entry.id   AF-A0A645ED12-F1
#
_cell.length_a   1.000
_cell.length_b   1.000
_cell.length_c   1.000
_cell.angle_alpha   90.00
_cell.angle_beta   90.00
_cell.angle_gamma   90.00
#
_symmetry.space_group_name_H-M   'P 1'
#
loop_
_entity.id
_entity.type
_entity.pdbx_description
1 polymer ?
#
loop_
_entity_poly.entity_id
_entity_poly.type
_entity_poly.pdbx_seq_one_letter_code
_entity_poly.pdbx_strand_id
1 'polypeptide(L)'
;MAADTVKDFLGDGTNTVTVSKGQSNSGTFKNSILTASNVSSATCKKTSDGKYYEISINLKGDTMSKGQNGIVGKVTNDFKTVDEAYAGLSDVGAKVESITANTSGSTIYTKIQISSGKIVSLKYHIIMDITMTNIKYSILSVKKATGLSTTDVTYSSIKW
;
A
#
# COMPACT_ATOMS: atom_id res chain seq x y z
N MET A 1 13.68 20.89 7.53
CA MET A 1 12.28 21.23 7.88
C MET A 1 11.29 20.72 6.83
N ALA A 2 11.18 21.26 5.61
CA ALA A 2 10.18 20.79 4.64
C ALA A 2 10.47 19.40 4.04
N ALA A 3 11.75 19.07 3.79
CA ALA A 3 12.16 17.72 3.40
C ALA A 3 11.88 16.70 4.51
N ASP A 4 12.10 17.09 5.78
CA ASP A 4 11.82 16.26 6.95
C ASP A 4 10.30 16.05 7.13
N THR A 5 9.47 17.07 6.92
CA THR A 5 8.00 16.91 6.96
C THR A 5 7.47 15.99 5.86
N VAL A 6 7.99 16.10 4.63
CA VAL A 6 7.62 15.17 3.55
C VAL A 6 8.06 13.76 3.89
N LYS A 7 9.27 13.60 4.42
CA LYS A 7 9.82 12.32 4.89
C LYS A 7 8.98 11.70 6.02
N ASP A 8 8.56 12.50 7.00
CA ASP A 8 7.70 12.06 8.11
C ASP A 8 6.30 11.68 7.62
N PHE A 9 5.78 12.37 6.60
CA PHE A 9 4.47 12.08 6.03
C PHE A 9 4.46 10.78 5.22
N LEU A 10 5.49 10.58 4.41
CA LEU A 10 5.66 9.42 3.55
C LEU A 10 6.10 8.18 4.33
N GLY A 11 6.70 8.37 5.50
CA GLY A 11 7.21 7.30 6.34
C GLY A 11 8.50 6.72 5.77
N ASP A 12 9.64 7.36 6.04
CA ASP A 12 10.94 6.73 5.85
C ASP A 12 11.04 5.52 6.80
N GLY A 13 10.87 4.32 6.26
CA GLY A 13 10.96 3.06 7.00
C GLY A 13 9.84 2.08 6.69
N THR A 14 10.19 0.81 6.61
CA THR A 14 9.25 -0.30 6.47
C THR A 14 8.30 -0.33 7.68
N ASN A 15 7.07 0.17 7.49
CA ASN A 15 6.04 0.02 8.50
C ASN A 15 5.47 -1.40 8.42
N THR A 16 5.90 -2.27 9.35
CA THR A 16 5.33 -3.61 9.50
C THR A 16 4.18 -3.53 10.49
N VAL A 17 2.95 -3.54 9.99
CA VAL A 17 1.77 -3.70 10.85
C VAL A 17 1.47 -5.19 10.98
N THR A 18 1.66 -5.73 12.19
CA THR A 18 1.21 -7.09 12.55
C THR A 18 -0.06 -6.97 13.37
N VAL A 19 -1.19 -7.37 12.79
CA VAL A 19 -2.46 -7.37 13.51
C VAL A 19 -2.58 -8.66 14.30
N SER A 20 -2.71 -8.54 15.64
CA SER A 20 -2.79 -9.69 16.55
C SER A 20 -4.14 -10.41 16.46
N LYS A 21 -4.16 -11.70 16.78
CA LYS A 21 -5.35 -12.55 16.84
C LYS A 21 -6.49 -11.88 17.63
N GLY A 22 -7.60 -11.59 16.97
CA GLY A 22 -8.81 -11.03 17.61
C GLY A 22 -8.83 -9.51 17.77
N GLN A 23 -7.77 -8.79 17.36
CA GLN A 23 -7.84 -7.34 17.19
C GLN A 23 -8.14 -7.04 15.73
N SER A 24 -9.32 -6.49 15.47
CA SER A 24 -9.61 -5.84 14.21
C SER A 24 -9.22 -4.38 14.40
N ASN A 25 -8.28 -3.86 13.62
CA ASN A 25 -8.36 -2.44 13.28
C ASN A 25 -9.62 -2.36 12.43
N SER A 26 -10.73 -1.95 13.03
CA SER A 26 -12.08 -1.93 12.47
C SER A 26 -12.11 -1.80 10.94
N GLY A 27 -12.23 -2.93 10.26
CA GLY A 27 -12.13 -2.97 8.80
C GLY A 27 -12.96 -4.13 8.27
N THR A 28 -14.20 -3.84 7.88
CA THR A 28 -14.98 -4.74 7.04
C THR A 28 -14.11 -5.09 5.81
N PHE A 29 -13.72 -6.37 5.66
CA PHE A 29 -13.06 -6.81 4.44
C PHE A 29 -13.98 -6.51 3.26
N LYS A 30 -13.66 -5.48 2.48
CA LYS A 30 -14.36 -5.21 1.23
C LYS A 30 -13.75 -6.08 0.15
N ASN A 31 -14.60 -6.56 -0.75
CA ASN A 31 -14.13 -7.26 -1.93
C ASN A 31 -13.19 -6.34 -2.72
N SER A 32 -12.01 -6.85 -3.03
CA SER A 32 -11.11 -6.18 -3.96
C SER A 32 -11.83 -6.00 -5.31
N ILE A 33 -11.58 -4.85 -5.95
CA ILE A 33 -12.08 -4.54 -7.30
C ILE A 33 -10.99 -4.76 -8.36
N LEU A 34 -9.93 -5.49 -8.03
CA LEU A 34 -8.89 -5.86 -8.99
C LEU A 34 -9.46 -6.75 -10.09
N THR A 35 -9.07 -6.46 -11.32
CA THR A 35 -9.39 -7.27 -12.50
C THR A 35 -8.14 -7.95 -13.04
N ALA A 36 -8.29 -8.97 -13.88
CA ALA A 36 -7.16 -9.66 -14.52
C ALA A 36 -6.23 -8.70 -15.28
N SER A 37 -6.78 -7.60 -15.83
CA SER A 37 -6.00 -6.55 -16.51
C SER A 37 -5.01 -5.83 -15.59
N ASN A 38 -5.21 -5.85 -14.27
CA ASN A 38 -4.28 -5.29 -13.28
C ASN A 38 -3.12 -6.24 -12.93
N VAL A 39 -3.22 -7.52 -13.27
CA VAL A 39 -2.20 -8.53 -12.94
C VAL A 39 -1.11 -8.53 -14.02
N SER A 40 0.15 -8.46 -13.59
CA SER A 40 1.32 -8.62 -14.47
C SER A 40 1.76 -10.07 -14.56
N SER A 41 1.74 -10.80 -13.44
CA SER A 41 2.00 -12.23 -13.38
C SER A 41 1.43 -12.84 -12.11
N ALA A 42 1.23 -14.16 -12.11
CA ALA A 42 0.86 -14.89 -10.91
C ALA A 42 1.59 -16.23 -10.84
N THR A 43 1.92 -16.68 -9.64
CA THR A 43 2.50 -18.01 -9.38
C THR A 43 1.70 -18.71 -8.30
N CYS A 44 1.64 -20.03 -8.38
CA CYS A 44 1.09 -20.89 -7.34
C CYS A 44 1.99 -22.12 -7.22
N LYS A 45 2.53 -22.34 -6.02
CA LYS A 45 3.37 -23.51 -5.73
C LYS A 45 2.88 -24.21 -4.48
N LYS A 46 2.90 -25.55 -4.51
CA LYS A 46 2.71 -26.36 -3.30
C LYS A 46 4.00 -26.29 -2.47
N THR A 47 3.88 -26.10 -1.16
CA THR A 47 5.04 -26.14 -0.26
C THR A 47 5.64 -27.54 -0.22
N SER A 48 6.95 -27.64 0.05
CA SER A 48 7.67 -28.92 0.10
C SER A 48 7.13 -29.88 1.17
N ASP A 49 6.60 -29.36 2.27
CA ASP A 49 5.91 -30.13 3.31
C ASP A 49 4.49 -30.57 2.91
N GLY A 50 4.02 -30.15 1.74
CA GLY A 50 2.72 -30.48 1.17
C GLY A 50 1.52 -29.93 1.92
N LYS A 51 1.70 -28.98 2.86
CA LYS A 51 0.63 -28.46 3.71
C LYS A 51 -0.05 -27.22 3.15
N TYR A 52 0.61 -26.46 2.28
CA TYR A 52 0.12 -25.17 1.81
C TYR A 52 0.29 -24.97 0.31
N TYR A 53 -0.57 -24.13 -0.27
CA TYR A 53 -0.28 -23.40 -1.49
C TYR A 53 0.27 -22.03 -1.13
N GLU A 54 1.40 -21.66 -1.73
CA GLU A 54 1.95 -20.31 -1.72
C GLU A 54 1.66 -19.68 -3.08
N ILE A 55 0.85 -18.63 -3.05
CA ILE A 55 0.41 -17.89 -4.24
C ILE A 55 1.02 -16.50 -4.19
N SER A 56 1.59 -16.06 -5.30
CA SER A 56 2.08 -14.69 -5.49
C SER A 56 1.37 -14.08 -6.67
N ILE A 57 0.73 -12.93 -6.50
CA ILE A 57 0.09 -12.16 -7.57
C ILE A 57 0.85 -10.84 -7.67
N ASN A 58 1.56 -10.66 -8.78
CA ASN A 58 2.22 -9.41 -9.09
C ASN A 58 1.24 -8.55 -9.89
N LEU A 59 1.07 -7.31 -9.47
CA LEU A 59 0.24 -6.31 -10.10
C LEU A 59 1.12 -5.42 -10.98
N LYS A 60 0.51 -4.86 -12.02
CA LYS A 60 1.16 -3.85 -12.87
C LYS A 60 1.45 -2.59 -12.07
N GLY A 61 2.40 -1.81 -12.57
CA GLY A 61 2.59 -0.44 -12.11
C GLY A 61 1.43 0.46 -12.54
N ASP A 62 1.23 1.56 -11.82
CA ASP A 62 0.22 2.57 -12.11
C ASP A 62 0.68 3.95 -11.64
N THR A 63 0.11 5.00 -12.23
CA THR A 63 0.35 6.39 -11.84
C THR A 63 -0.95 6.98 -11.28
N MET A 64 -0.88 7.51 -10.06
CA MET A 64 -2.02 7.99 -9.31
C MET A 64 -1.82 9.45 -8.92
N SER A 65 -2.85 10.27 -9.05
CA SER A 65 -2.91 11.63 -8.54
C SER A 65 -4.01 11.77 -7.49
N LYS A 66 -4.10 12.95 -6.87
CA LYS A 66 -5.21 13.31 -5.96
C LYS A 66 -6.57 13.00 -6.61
N GLY A 67 -7.46 12.34 -5.87
CA GLY A 67 -8.80 11.93 -6.32
C GLY A 67 -8.83 10.72 -7.26
N GLN A 68 -7.69 10.06 -7.53
CA GLN A 68 -7.64 8.86 -8.35
C GLN A 68 -7.42 7.61 -7.50
N ASN A 69 -8.25 6.60 -7.72
CA ASN A 69 -8.08 5.29 -7.10
C ASN A 69 -7.30 4.36 -8.03
N GLY A 70 -5.96 4.36 -7.91
CA GLY A 70 -5.09 3.45 -8.66
C GLY A 70 -5.01 2.06 -8.04
N ILE A 71 -4.09 1.22 -8.54
CA ILE A 71 -3.95 -0.18 -8.12
C ILE A 71 -3.90 -0.35 -6.59
N VAL A 72 -3.22 0.56 -5.86
CA VAL A 72 -3.10 0.48 -4.39
C VAL A 72 -4.46 0.49 -3.69
N GLY A 73 -5.34 1.43 -4.02
CA GLY A 73 -6.66 1.49 -3.38
C GLY A 73 -7.69 0.51 -3.98
N LYS A 74 -7.33 -0.26 -5.02
CA LYS A 74 -8.10 -1.43 -5.50
C LYS A 74 -7.78 -2.71 -4.72
N VAL A 75 -6.61 -2.76 -4.08
CA VAL A 75 -6.12 -3.92 -3.31
C VAL A 75 -6.78 -3.95 -1.92
N THR A 76 -6.75 -2.83 -1.19
CA THR A 76 -7.47 -2.61 0.08
C THR A 76 -7.50 -1.11 0.39
N ASN A 77 -8.44 -0.69 1.26
CA ASN A 77 -8.51 0.66 1.82
C ASN A 77 -7.53 0.89 2.99
N ASP A 78 -6.77 -0.12 3.42
CA ASP A 78 -5.86 -0.04 4.57
C ASP A 78 -4.52 0.65 4.25
N PHE A 79 -4.28 0.98 2.98
CA PHE A 79 -3.08 1.67 2.53
C PHE A 79 -3.29 3.18 2.46
N LYS A 80 -2.32 3.94 2.97
CA LYS A 80 -2.29 5.40 2.78
C LYS A 80 -2.30 5.73 1.29
N THR A 81 -3.42 6.29 0.85
CA THR A 81 -3.66 6.79 -0.50
C THR A 81 -2.98 8.14 -0.72
N VAL A 82 -2.93 8.59 -1.98
CA VAL A 82 -2.48 9.95 -2.34
C VAL A 82 -3.35 11.01 -1.67
N ASP A 83 -4.63 10.74 -1.46
CA ASP A 83 -5.54 11.66 -0.79
C ASP A 83 -5.24 11.78 0.71
N GLU A 84 -4.91 10.67 1.38
CA GLU A 84 -4.47 10.71 2.78
C GLU A 84 -3.09 11.37 2.93
N ALA A 85 -2.20 11.18 1.94
CA ALA A 85 -0.94 11.94 1.81
C ALA A 85 -1.17 13.45 1.74
N TYR A 86 -2.14 13.86 0.91
CA TYR A 86 -2.52 15.26 0.76
C TYR A 86 -3.17 15.83 2.02
N ALA A 87 -4.07 15.07 2.65
CA ALA A 87 -4.86 15.53 3.79
C ALA A 87 -3.96 15.92 4.97
N GLY A 88 -3.06 15.06 5.41
CA GLY A 88 -2.25 15.43 6.57
C GLY A 88 -1.14 16.45 6.26
N LEU A 89 -0.74 16.65 4.99
CA LEU A 89 0.07 17.81 4.62
C LEU A 89 -0.73 19.11 4.80
N SER A 90 -2.01 19.10 4.46
CA SER A 90 -2.91 20.22 4.72
C SER A 90 -3.07 20.48 6.23
N ASP A 91 -3.17 19.42 7.04
CA ASP A 91 -3.33 19.55 8.49
C ASP A 91 -2.14 20.24 9.18
N VAL A 92 -0.93 20.05 8.65
CA VAL A 92 0.29 20.75 9.13
C VAL A 92 0.50 22.12 8.48
N GLY A 93 -0.50 22.64 7.76
CA GLY A 93 -0.48 23.97 7.16
C GLY A 93 0.31 24.07 5.84
N ALA A 94 0.66 22.94 5.21
CA ALA A 94 1.29 22.91 3.90
C ALA A 94 0.23 22.94 2.78
N LYS A 95 0.44 23.78 1.77
CA LYS A 95 -0.36 23.77 0.53
C LYS A 95 0.44 23.07 -0.56
N VAL A 96 -0.10 22.00 -1.11
CA VAL A 96 0.51 21.26 -2.22
C VAL A 96 -0.30 21.49 -3.49
N GLU A 97 0.36 21.90 -4.58
CA GLU A 97 -0.30 22.13 -5.87
C GLU A 97 -0.59 20.81 -6.58
N SER A 98 0.41 19.92 -6.64
CA SER A 98 0.22 18.58 -7.18
C SER A 98 0.98 17.53 -6.39
N ILE A 99 0.37 16.36 -6.30
CA ILE A 99 0.95 15.15 -5.75
C ILE A 99 0.67 14.00 -6.72
N THR A 100 1.70 13.24 -7.03
CA THR A 100 1.63 12.07 -7.91
C THR A 100 2.39 10.92 -7.26
N ALA A 101 1.79 9.74 -7.24
CA ALA A 101 2.42 8.51 -6.79
C ALA A 101 2.52 7.55 -7.97
N ASN A 102 3.71 6.97 -8.18
CA ASN A 102 3.93 5.93 -9.16
C ASN A 102 4.22 4.62 -8.44
N THR A 103 3.51 3.56 -8.81
CA THR A 103 3.87 2.22 -8.36
C THR A 103 4.65 1.54 -9.48
N SER A 104 5.84 1.01 -9.18
CA SER A 104 6.58 0.17 -10.12
C SER A 104 5.98 -1.24 -10.23
N GLY A 105 5.14 -1.59 -9.25
CA GLY A 105 4.40 -2.84 -9.12
C GLY A 105 3.96 -3.04 -7.68
N SER A 106 3.13 -4.03 -7.43
CA SER A 106 2.75 -4.45 -6.08
C SER A 106 2.57 -5.95 -6.06
N THR A 107 2.91 -6.61 -4.95
CA THR A 107 2.78 -8.06 -4.85
C THR A 107 1.87 -8.44 -3.70
N ILE A 108 0.90 -9.29 -4.01
CA ILE A 108 0.04 -9.95 -3.03
C ILE A 108 0.59 -11.37 -2.86
N TYR A 109 0.99 -11.72 -1.65
CA TYR A 109 1.35 -13.08 -1.27
C TYR A 109 0.24 -13.67 -0.41
N THR A 110 -0.26 -14.84 -0.78
CA THR A 110 -1.23 -15.55 0.06
C THR A 110 -0.78 -16.98 0.31
N LYS A 111 -1.04 -17.47 1.52
CA LYS A 111 -0.78 -18.85 1.91
C LYS A 111 -2.10 -19.50 2.25
N ILE A 112 -2.43 -20.57 1.53
CA ILE A 112 -3.68 -21.32 1.68
C ILE A 112 -3.35 -22.71 2.22
N GLN A 113 -4.01 -23.12 3.29
CA GLN A 113 -3.87 -24.47 3.82
C GLN A 113 -4.58 -25.47 2.90
N ILE A 114 -3.86 -26.50 2.44
CA ILE A 114 -4.37 -27.46 1.46
C ILE A 114 -5.54 -28.27 2.03
N SER A 115 -5.44 -28.71 3.29
CA SER A 115 -6.45 -29.57 3.90
C SER A 115 -7.81 -28.87 4.11
N SER A 116 -7.81 -27.54 4.24
CA SER A 116 -9.02 -26.79 4.60
C SER A 116 -9.44 -25.76 3.54
N GLY A 117 -8.59 -25.47 2.56
CA GLY A 117 -8.79 -24.39 1.59
C GLY A 117 -8.75 -22.99 2.21
N LYS A 118 -8.44 -22.85 3.52
CA LYS A 118 -8.47 -21.58 4.23
C LYS A 118 -7.19 -20.78 4.00
N ILE A 119 -7.35 -19.47 3.80
CA ILE A 119 -6.22 -18.52 3.82
C ILE A 119 -5.70 -18.43 5.26
N VAL A 120 -4.41 -18.71 5.46
CA VAL A 120 -3.75 -18.66 6.78
C VAL A 120 -2.82 -17.46 6.92
N SER A 121 -2.36 -16.90 5.80
CA SER A 121 -1.53 -15.71 5.74
C SER A 121 -1.83 -14.94 4.47
N LEU A 122 -1.89 -13.61 4.58
CA LEU A 122 -2.01 -12.69 3.46
C LEU A 122 -1.04 -11.54 3.67
N LYS A 123 -0.11 -11.36 2.75
CA LYS A 123 0.86 -10.27 2.78
C LYS A 123 0.71 -9.42 1.53
N TYR A 124 0.75 -8.12 1.72
CA TYR A 124 0.78 -7.13 0.66
C TYR A 124 2.12 -6.41 0.71
N HIS A 125 2.75 -6.26 -0.44
CA HIS A 125 3.99 -5.51 -0.61
C HIS A 125 3.79 -4.45 -1.70
N ILE A 126 3.92 -3.18 -1.32
CA ILE A 126 3.67 -2.04 -2.20
C ILE A 126 4.85 -1.09 -2.13
N ILE A 127 5.37 -0.70 -3.28
CA ILE A 127 6.41 0.31 -3.43
C ILE A 127 5.84 1.47 -4.24
N MET A 128 5.99 2.70 -3.73
CA MET A 128 5.53 3.91 -4.37
C MET A 128 6.61 4.99 -4.41
N ASP A 129 6.84 5.54 -5.59
CA ASP A 129 7.60 6.78 -5.79
C ASP A 129 6.64 7.97 -5.81
N ILE A 130 6.72 8.80 -4.78
CA ILE A 130 5.83 9.95 -4.62
C ILE A 130 6.58 11.22 -4.99
N THR A 131 5.96 12.04 -5.83
CA THR A 131 6.45 13.36 -6.23
C THR A 131 5.41 14.42 -5.86
N MET A 132 5.86 15.48 -5.22
CA MET A 132 5.05 16.65 -4.89
C MET A 132 5.67 17.89 -5.52
N THR A 133 4.84 18.80 -6.05
CA THR A 133 5.31 20.06 -6.63
C THR A 133 4.69 21.27 -5.96
N ASN A 134 5.46 22.36 -5.93
CA ASN A 134 5.07 23.67 -5.42
C ASN A 134 4.45 23.60 -4.01
N ILE A 135 5.16 22.96 -3.08
CA ILE A 135 4.76 22.86 -1.68
C ILE A 135 5.00 24.22 -1.01
N LYS A 136 3.95 24.86 -0.51
CA LYS A 136 4.00 26.17 0.13
C LYS A 136 3.66 26.05 1.60
N TYR A 137 4.59 26.46 2.45
CA TYR A 137 4.38 26.76 3.86
C TYR A 137 4.24 28.27 4.05
N SER A 138 3.78 28.69 5.23
CA SER A 138 3.61 30.11 5.58
C SER A 138 4.88 30.96 5.38
N ILE A 139 6.06 30.37 5.59
CA ILE A 139 7.36 31.08 5.56
C ILE A 139 8.34 30.55 4.51
N LEU A 140 7.98 29.51 3.75
CA LEU A 140 8.90 28.87 2.80
C LEU A 140 8.14 28.14 1.68
N SER A 141 8.72 28.11 0.48
CA SER A 141 8.24 27.31 -0.64
C SER A 141 9.28 26.32 -1.12
N VAL A 142 8.86 25.09 -1.43
CA VAL A 142 9.68 24.05 -2.06
C VAL A 142 9.11 23.76 -3.44
N LYS A 143 9.95 23.91 -4.47
CA LYS A 143 9.55 23.68 -5.87
C LYS A 143 9.16 22.23 -6.15
N LYS A 144 9.92 21.29 -5.59
CA LYS A 144 9.71 19.85 -5.78
C LYS A 144 10.23 19.06 -4.59
N ALA A 145 9.47 18.07 -4.14
CA ALA A 145 9.93 17.03 -3.23
C ALA A 145 9.62 15.65 -3.82
N THR A 146 10.48 14.68 -3.54
CA THR A 146 10.30 13.28 -3.94
C THR A 146 10.57 12.38 -2.75
N GLY A 147 9.89 11.25 -2.67
CA GLY A 147 10.15 10.24 -1.64
C GLY A 147 9.71 8.85 -2.08
N LEU A 148 10.31 7.84 -1.47
CA LEU A 148 9.99 6.44 -1.65
C LEU A 148 9.20 5.96 -0.45
N SER A 149 8.07 5.29 -0.70
CA SER A 149 7.27 4.65 0.34
C SER A 149 7.20 3.16 0.07
N THR A 150 7.65 2.36 1.02
CA THR A 150 7.53 0.89 1.00
C THR A 150 6.60 0.45 2.12
N THR A 151 5.52 -0.22 1.78
CA THR A 151 4.53 -0.72 2.75
C THR A 151 4.40 -2.23 2.68
N ASP A 152 4.61 -2.88 3.82
CA ASP A 152 4.43 -4.31 4.01
C ASP A 152 3.35 -4.56 5.07
N VAL A 153 2.18 -5.05 4.64
CA VAL A 153 1.10 -5.43 5.57
C VAL A 153 0.97 -6.93 5.58
N THR A 154 1.09 -7.55 6.75
CA THR A 154 0.96 -9.00 6.91
C THR A 154 -0.17 -9.35 7.86
N TYR A 155 -1.17 -10.03 7.33
CA TYR A 155 -2.23 -10.68 8.08
C TYR A 155 -1.87 -12.16 8.28
N SER A 156 -1.97 -12.63 9.52
CA SER A 156 -1.72 -14.02 9.87
C SER A 156 -2.84 -14.56 10.77
N SER A 157 -3.02 -15.88 10.79
CA SER A 157 -4.05 -16.54 11.61
C SER A 157 -5.48 -16.04 11.31
N ILE A 158 -5.77 -15.77 10.03
CA ILE A 158 -7.06 -15.27 9.56
C ILE A 158 -8.16 -16.29 9.91
N LYS A 159 -9.21 -15.81 10.59
CA LYS A 159 -10.41 -16.60 10.90
C LYS A 159 -11.59 -16.05 10.10
N TRP A 160 -12.40 -16.96 9.59
CA TRP A 160 -13.66 -16.70 8.91
C TRP A 160 -14.80 -17.07 9.85
#